data_AF-A0A9W9A359-F1
#
_entry.id   AF-A0A9W9A359-F1
#
_cell.length_a   1.000
_cell.length_b   1.000
_cell.length_c   1.000
_cell.angle_alpha   90.00
_cell.angle_beta   90.00
_cell.angle_gamma   90.00
#
_symmetry.space_group_name_H-M   'P 1'
#
loop_
_entity.id
_entity.type
_entity.pdbx_description
1 polymer ?
#
loop_
_entity_poly.entity_id
_entity_poly.type
_entity_poly.pdbx_seq_one_letter_code
_entity_poly.pdbx_strand_id
1 'polypeptide(L)'
;MSANNPLTRYCPRCIFVGENPVRCPKCRTVSYCSTECLNEHLSVHRPMCRSFSPREVWGIKILVNWNDPPRTRFPTEYFQHELVCAGHGSNIHPIFSRGELCPLTQRIGIPLRLYSTSGMHESSTFGPNEIAVKLRVEPRSGFAPTRWGLIDHPGECIVIREDQKPLTKELLEAIYSFVVYLMDYPGIDPEHADRESWAPWEGLLNPSLWHFFTRKYYEAQYRMVCRKNFNKFSPLLCT
;
A
#
# COMPACT_ATOMS: atom_id res chain seq x y z
N MET A 1 -26.56 -14.08 10.10
CA MET A 1 -26.34 -14.69 8.78
C MET A 1 -25.04 -14.11 8.23
N SER A 2 -23.92 -14.84 8.33
CA SER A 2 -22.63 -14.35 7.83
C SER A 2 -22.64 -14.35 6.32
N ALA A 3 -22.53 -13.17 5.70
CA ALA A 3 -22.35 -13.04 4.27
C ALA A 3 -21.12 -13.83 3.84
N ASN A 4 -21.30 -14.75 2.89
CA ASN A 4 -20.21 -15.45 2.21
C ASN A 4 -19.35 -14.40 1.51
N ASN A 5 -18.23 -14.01 2.13
CA ASN A 5 -17.24 -13.15 1.50
C ASN A 5 -16.47 -14.00 0.48
N PRO A 6 -16.63 -13.77 -0.85
CA PRO A 6 -16.04 -14.62 -1.89
C PRO A 6 -14.51 -14.67 -1.85
N LEU A 7 -13.87 -13.72 -1.16
CA LEU A 7 -12.41 -13.62 -1.02
C LEU A 7 -11.77 -14.59 -0.03
N THR A 8 -12.55 -15.20 0.87
CA THR A 8 -12.00 -16.18 1.83
C THR A 8 -11.60 -17.50 1.15
N ARG A 9 -11.77 -17.61 -0.18
CA ARG A 9 -11.48 -18.80 -0.97
C ARG A 9 -10.04 -18.87 -1.48
N TYR A 10 -9.38 -17.73 -1.71
CA TYR A 10 -8.05 -17.72 -2.30
C TYR A 10 -6.97 -17.72 -1.23
N CYS A 11 -5.92 -18.53 -1.45
CA CYS A 11 -4.76 -18.59 -0.58
C CYS A 11 -3.93 -17.29 -0.67
N PRO A 12 -3.66 -16.57 0.44
CA PRO A 12 -2.85 -15.35 0.42
C PRO A 12 -1.41 -15.53 -0.06
N ARG A 13 -0.87 -16.76 0.02
CA ARG A 13 0.50 -17.08 -0.40
C ARG A 13 0.62 -17.35 -1.89
N CYS A 14 -0.27 -18.21 -2.42
CA CYS A 14 -0.12 -18.79 -3.76
C CYS A 14 -1.31 -18.53 -4.69
N ILE A 15 -2.31 -17.75 -4.24
CA ILE A 15 -3.48 -17.28 -4.99
C ILE A 15 -4.40 -18.39 -5.54
N PHE A 16 -4.17 -19.65 -5.20
CA PHE A 16 -5.06 -20.78 -5.56
C PHE A 16 -6.20 -20.96 -4.56
N VAL A 17 -7.32 -21.50 -5.04
CA VAL A 17 -8.42 -21.95 -4.19
C VAL A 17 -8.14 -23.38 -3.76
N GLY A 18 -8.07 -23.62 -2.45
CA GLY A 18 -7.99 -24.97 -1.91
C GLY A 18 -9.39 -25.53 -1.63
N GLU A 19 -9.61 -26.82 -1.90
CA GLU A 19 -10.87 -27.50 -1.57
C GLU A 19 -11.10 -27.58 -0.06
N ASN A 20 -10.02 -27.77 0.72
CA ASN A 20 -10.04 -27.86 2.17
C ASN A 20 -9.08 -26.84 2.79
N PRO A 21 -9.47 -25.55 2.87
CA PRO A 21 -8.57 -24.51 3.32
C PRO A 21 -8.23 -24.62 4.81
N VAL A 22 -6.95 -24.49 5.13
CA VAL A 22 -6.42 -24.41 6.49
C VAL A 22 -6.53 -22.97 6.98
N ARG A 23 -7.33 -22.73 8.02
CA ARG A 23 -7.41 -21.40 8.67
C ARG A 23 -6.23 -21.18 9.61
N CYS A 24 -5.76 -19.95 9.72
CA CYS A 24 -4.79 -19.60 10.75
C CYS A 24 -5.36 -19.92 12.15
N PRO A 25 -4.68 -20.71 12.98
CA PRO A 25 -5.23 -21.14 14.27
C PRO A 25 -5.42 -19.99 15.27
N LYS A 26 -4.63 -18.92 15.12
CA LYS A 26 -4.64 -17.76 16.02
C LYS A 26 -5.78 -16.77 15.70
N CYS A 27 -5.82 -16.24 14.48
CA CYS A 27 -6.80 -15.21 14.11
C CYS A 27 -8.08 -15.78 13.50
N ARG A 28 -8.01 -16.94 12.83
CA ARG A 28 -9.09 -17.58 12.06
C ARG A 28 -9.70 -16.70 10.94
N THR A 29 -9.06 -15.59 10.60
CA THR A 29 -9.55 -14.62 9.59
C THR A 29 -9.04 -14.91 8.18
N VAL A 30 -7.91 -15.61 8.07
CA VAL A 30 -7.28 -15.97 6.79
C VAL A 30 -7.27 -17.48 6.61
N SER A 31 -7.43 -17.89 5.35
CA SER A 31 -7.49 -19.28 4.90
C SER A 31 -6.37 -19.55 3.90
N TYR A 32 -5.69 -20.68 4.01
CA TYR A 32 -4.61 -21.10 3.12
C TYR A 32 -4.97 -22.41 2.45
N CYS A 33 -4.48 -22.68 1.24
CA CYS A 33 -4.73 -23.96 0.58
C CYS A 33 -4.02 -25.14 1.27
N SER A 34 -2.96 -24.88 2.05
CA SER A 34 -2.20 -25.90 2.79
C SER A 34 -1.48 -25.31 4.01
N THR A 35 -1.08 -26.18 4.94
CA THR A 35 -0.23 -25.82 6.09
C THR A 35 1.13 -25.27 5.66
N GLU A 36 1.67 -25.76 4.55
CA GLU A 36 2.91 -25.26 3.96
C GLU A 36 2.75 -23.78 3.57
N CYS A 37 1.70 -23.42 2.83
CA CYS A 37 1.42 -22.03 2.46
C CYS A 37 1.21 -21.12 3.69
N LEU A 38 0.57 -21.63 4.75
CA LEU A 38 0.44 -20.91 6.01
C LEU A 38 1.82 -20.62 6.64
N ASN A 39 2.69 -21.63 6.73
CA ASN A 39 4.02 -21.51 7.34
C ASN A 39 4.91 -20.56 6.55
N GLU A 40 4.90 -20.66 5.23
CA GLU A 40 5.68 -19.77 4.37
C GLU A 40 5.18 -18.31 4.41
N HIS A 41 3.87 -18.09 4.58
CA HIS A 41 3.30 -16.74 4.67
C HIS A 41 3.37 -16.13 6.08
N LEU A 42 3.83 -16.90 7.08
CA LEU A 42 3.74 -16.51 8.47
C LEU A 42 4.50 -15.21 8.77
N SER A 43 5.63 -14.96 8.12
CA SER A 43 6.42 -13.73 8.31
C SER A 43 5.66 -12.45 7.91
N VAL A 44 4.87 -12.51 6.86
CA VAL A 44 4.02 -11.41 6.36
C VAL A 44 2.71 -11.33 7.15
N HIS A 45 2.11 -12.48 7.49
CA HIS A 45 0.84 -12.53 8.18
C HIS A 45 0.94 -12.18 9.67
N ARG A 46 1.99 -12.64 10.36
CA ARG A 46 2.14 -12.55 11.82
C ARG A 46 1.98 -11.12 12.38
N PRO A 47 2.55 -10.06 11.77
CA PRO A 47 2.35 -8.69 12.22
C PRO A 47 0.88 -8.26 12.25
N MET A 48 0.05 -8.81 11.37
CA MET A 48 -1.39 -8.50 11.27
C MET A 48 -2.28 -9.59 11.88
N CYS A 49 -1.68 -10.62 12.48
CA CYS A 49 -2.40 -11.82 12.94
C CYS A 49 -3.14 -11.55 14.26
N ARG A 50 -4.38 -11.07 14.12
CA ARG A 50 -5.31 -10.75 15.20
C ARG A 50 -6.74 -11.17 14.83
N SER A 51 -7.56 -11.45 15.84
CA SER A 51 -9.02 -11.61 15.67
C SER A 51 -9.60 -10.41 14.92
N PHE A 52 -10.52 -10.67 13.99
CA PHE A 52 -11.19 -9.63 13.24
C PHE A 52 -11.96 -8.69 14.17
N SER A 53 -11.77 -7.39 14.00
CA SER A 53 -12.56 -6.34 14.64
C SER A 53 -13.07 -5.41 13.54
N PRO A 54 -14.39 -5.23 13.38
CA PRO A 54 -14.94 -4.32 12.36
C PRO A 54 -14.68 -2.84 12.71
N ARG A 55 -14.11 -2.55 13.87
CA ARG A 55 -13.80 -1.19 14.35
C ARG A 55 -12.33 -0.85 14.21
N GLU A 56 -11.52 -1.71 13.61
CA GLU A 56 -10.09 -1.53 13.47
C GLU A 56 -9.67 -1.88 12.05
N VAL A 57 -8.81 -1.05 11.47
CA VAL A 57 -8.24 -1.26 10.14
C VAL A 57 -6.73 -1.28 10.26
N TRP A 58 -6.08 -2.23 9.57
CA TRP A 58 -4.64 -2.24 9.45
C TRP A 58 -4.18 -1.17 8.47
N GLY A 59 -3.43 -0.21 8.98
CA GLY A 59 -2.69 0.77 8.20
C GLY A 59 -1.20 0.55 8.29
N ILE A 60 -0.47 1.43 7.60
CA ILE A 60 0.98 1.53 7.69
C ILE A 60 1.34 2.96 8.04
N LYS A 61 2.11 3.13 9.11
CA LYS A 61 2.84 4.36 9.39
C LYS A 61 4.10 4.38 8.53
N ILE A 62 4.23 5.41 7.71
CA ILE A 62 5.40 5.73 6.89
C ILE A 62 6.23 6.73 7.67
N LEU A 63 7.39 6.30 8.12
CA LEU A 63 8.35 7.15 8.84
C LEU A 63 8.92 8.23 7.93
N VAL A 64 9.40 9.32 8.53
CA VAL A 64 10.14 10.39 7.84
C VAL A 64 11.26 9.78 6.99
N ASN A 65 11.31 10.13 5.71
CA ASN A 65 12.29 9.62 4.77
C ASN A 65 12.66 10.67 3.72
N TRP A 66 13.94 10.66 3.38
CA TRP A 66 14.52 11.36 2.25
C TRP A 66 15.22 10.30 1.43
N ASN A 67 14.57 9.83 0.38
CA ASN A 67 14.99 8.64 -0.37
C ASN A 67 15.93 9.01 -1.54
N ASP A 68 16.37 10.28 -1.62
CA ASP A 68 17.34 10.78 -2.57
C ASP A 68 18.61 11.36 -1.89
N PRO A 69 19.76 10.67 -1.91
CA PRO A 69 19.98 9.30 -2.38
C PRO A 69 19.39 8.26 -1.41
N PRO A 70 19.17 7.01 -1.87
CA PRO A 70 18.54 5.98 -1.03
C PRO A 70 19.38 5.71 0.22
N ARG A 71 18.87 6.15 1.38
CA ARG A 71 19.51 5.90 2.69
C ARG A 71 19.35 4.45 3.16
N THR A 72 18.34 3.76 2.63
CA THR A 72 17.99 2.38 2.97
C THR A 72 17.97 1.52 1.73
N ARG A 73 18.15 0.20 1.90
CA ARG A 73 18.11 -0.75 0.78
C ARG A 73 16.69 -0.97 0.26
N PHE A 74 15.69 -0.93 1.15
CA PHE A 74 14.29 -1.18 0.79
C PHE A 74 13.31 -0.17 1.44
N PRO A 75 12.28 0.32 0.71
CA PRO A 75 11.26 1.20 1.28
C PRO A 75 10.56 0.66 2.52
N THR A 76 10.47 -0.68 2.66
CA THR A 76 9.85 -1.33 3.83
C THR A 76 10.51 -1.03 5.16
N GLU A 77 11.78 -0.58 5.14
CA GLU A 77 12.49 -0.14 6.34
C GLU A 77 11.85 1.11 6.96
N TYR A 78 11.14 1.91 6.17
CA TYR A 78 10.37 3.07 6.63
C TYR A 78 8.92 2.75 7.01
N PHE A 79 8.50 1.49 6.94
CA PHE A 79 7.11 1.11 7.19
C PHE A 79 6.93 0.46 8.55
N GLN A 80 5.92 0.87 9.29
CA GLN A 80 5.48 0.23 10.53
C GLN A 80 3.98 -0.08 10.43
N HIS A 81 3.56 -1.29 10.83
CA HIS A 81 2.13 -1.59 10.86
C HIS A 81 1.49 -0.77 11.99
N GLU A 82 0.43 -0.04 11.67
CA GLU A 82 -0.33 0.77 12.62
C GLU A 82 -1.76 0.24 12.63
N LEU A 83 -2.31 0.03 13.83
CA LEU A 83 -3.72 -0.32 13.94
C LEU A 83 -4.54 0.95 14.14
N VAL A 84 -5.47 1.19 13.22
CA VAL A 84 -6.24 2.43 13.13
C VAL A 84 -7.67 2.16 13.58
N CYS A 85 -8.16 2.91 14.57
CA CYS A 85 -9.52 2.77 15.09
C CYS A 85 -10.54 3.46 14.16
N ALA A 86 -11.47 2.69 13.62
CA ALA A 86 -12.59 3.09 12.77
C ALA A 86 -13.94 3.08 13.52
N GLY A 87 -13.92 3.05 14.86
CA GLY A 87 -15.09 2.86 15.72
C GLY A 87 -16.03 4.07 15.82
N HIS A 88 -16.67 4.24 16.98
CA HIS A 88 -17.55 5.38 17.27
C HIS A 88 -17.01 6.20 18.45
N GLY A 89 -17.33 7.49 18.48
CA GLY A 89 -16.95 8.41 19.56
C GLY A 89 -15.61 9.11 19.36
N SER A 90 -14.97 9.53 20.45
CA SER A 90 -13.74 10.34 20.45
C SER A 90 -12.48 9.60 19.99
N ASN A 91 -12.54 8.28 19.78
CA ASN A 91 -11.38 7.45 19.45
C ASN A 91 -11.27 7.10 17.95
N ILE A 92 -12.04 7.77 17.08
CA ILE A 92 -11.94 7.57 15.63
C ILE A 92 -10.66 8.24 15.15
N HIS A 93 -9.83 7.49 14.42
CA HIS A 93 -8.61 8.05 13.88
C HIS A 93 -8.90 9.13 12.83
N PRO A 94 -8.23 10.30 12.86
CA PRO A 94 -8.51 11.41 11.95
C PRO A 94 -8.37 11.11 10.46
N ILE A 95 -7.63 10.04 10.10
CA ILE A 95 -7.49 9.59 8.70
C ILE A 95 -8.85 9.40 8.01
N PHE A 96 -9.89 8.97 8.71
CA PHE A 96 -11.20 8.70 8.10
C PHE A 96 -11.96 9.99 7.73
N SER A 97 -11.70 11.10 8.42
CA SER A 97 -12.37 12.39 8.17
C SER A 97 -11.48 13.37 7.41
N ARG A 98 -10.17 13.32 7.61
CA ARG A 98 -9.18 14.29 7.13
C ARG A 98 -8.09 13.70 6.25
N GLY A 99 -8.00 12.38 6.16
CA GLY A 99 -7.11 11.73 5.21
C GLY A 99 -7.58 11.93 3.77
N GLU A 100 -6.65 11.87 2.83
CA GLU A 100 -6.89 12.12 1.42
C GLU A 100 -6.73 10.84 0.61
N LEU A 101 -7.62 10.65 -0.38
CA LEU A 101 -7.46 9.56 -1.33
C LEU A 101 -6.23 9.81 -2.22
N CYS A 102 -5.53 8.73 -2.54
CA CYS A 102 -4.44 8.68 -3.51
C CYS A 102 -5.01 8.36 -4.90
N PRO A 103 -5.11 9.32 -5.83
CA PRO A 103 -5.87 9.11 -7.07
C PRO A 103 -5.26 8.07 -8.00
N LEU A 104 -3.92 7.98 -8.05
CA LEU A 104 -3.21 6.94 -8.80
C LEU A 104 -3.59 5.54 -8.33
N THR A 105 -3.59 5.32 -7.00
CA THR A 105 -3.81 3.99 -6.43
C THR A 105 -5.28 3.56 -6.55
N GLN A 106 -6.20 4.52 -6.50
CA GLN A 106 -7.61 4.29 -6.82
C GLN A 106 -7.80 3.76 -8.25
N ARG A 107 -7.08 4.31 -9.25
CA ARG A 107 -7.20 3.87 -10.65
C ARG A 107 -6.69 2.46 -10.91
N ILE A 108 -5.74 1.97 -10.11
CA ILE A 108 -5.26 0.58 -10.21
C ILE A 108 -6.06 -0.41 -9.34
N GLY A 109 -7.16 0.05 -8.72
CA GLY A 109 -8.07 -0.80 -7.93
C GLY A 109 -7.60 -1.06 -6.49
N ILE A 110 -6.65 -0.27 -5.98
CA ILE A 110 -6.19 -0.35 -4.58
C ILE A 110 -6.31 1.04 -3.96
N PRO A 111 -7.52 1.47 -3.56
CA PRO A 111 -7.75 2.84 -3.13
C PRO A 111 -7.06 3.09 -1.79
N LEU A 112 -5.92 3.79 -1.82
CA LEU A 112 -5.23 4.21 -0.60
C LEU A 112 -5.77 5.55 -0.13
N ARG A 113 -5.87 5.70 1.20
CA ARG A 113 -6.07 6.98 1.87
C ARG A 113 -4.85 7.28 2.73
N LEU A 114 -4.33 8.50 2.61
CA LEU A 114 -3.12 8.96 3.30
C LEU A 114 -3.43 10.13 4.23
N TYR A 115 -2.80 10.16 5.39
CA TYR A 115 -2.94 11.22 6.39
C TYR A 115 -1.57 11.60 6.94
N SER A 116 -1.22 12.88 6.87
CA SER A 116 -0.01 13.43 7.49
C SER A 116 -0.26 13.72 8.98
N THR A 117 0.64 13.28 9.86
CA THR A 117 0.55 13.55 11.30
C THR A 117 1.13 14.92 11.68
N SER A 118 1.97 15.52 10.80
CA SER A 118 2.60 16.82 11.02
C SER A 118 1.61 18.00 11.02
N GLY A 119 0.52 17.90 10.25
CA GLY A 119 -0.48 18.99 10.12
C GLY A 119 -1.30 19.26 11.39
N MET A 120 -0.98 18.62 12.53
CA MET A 120 -1.77 18.64 13.76
C MET A 120 -0.97 18.88 15.04
N HIS A 121 0.36 19.08 15.00
CA HIS A 121 1.21 19.14 16.21
C HIS A 121 1.06 17.89 17.13
N GLU A 122 0.54 16.77 16.63
CA GLU A 122 0.33 15.53 17.41
C GLU A 122 1.61 14.67 17.49
N SER A 123 2.59 14.89 16.61
CA SER A 123 3.94 14.34 16.72
C SER A 123 5.00 15.36 16.31
N SER A 124 6.11 15.40 17.04
CA SER A 124 7.27 16.29 16.81
C SER A 124 8.11 15.92 15.59
N THR A 125 7.60 15.09 14.68
CA THR A 125 8.36 14.52 13.56
C THR A 125 8.15 15.36 12.30
N PHE A 126 8.64 16.60 12.36
CA PHE A 126 8.74 17.46 11.18
C PHE A 126 9.86 16.93 10.28
N GLY A 127 9.59 16.86 8.98
CA GLY A 127 10.58 16.39 8.03
C GLY A 127 9.96 15.91 6.73
N PRO A 128 10.81 15.54 5.77
CA PRO A 128 10.34 15.07 4.49
C PRO A 128 9.82 13.62 4.55
N ASN A 129 8.94 13.30 3.62
CA ASN A 129 8.46 11.93 3.43
C ASN A 129 8.23 11.69 1.94
N GLU A 130 9.32 11.42 1.22
CA GLU A 130 9.30 11.26 -0.23
C GLU A 130 8.38 10.12 -0.67
N ILE A 131 8.33 9.02 0.09
CA ILE A 131 7.39 7.92 -0.17
C ILE A 131 5.94 8.44 -0.13
N ALA A 132 5.56 9.19 0.90
CA ALA A 132 4.22 9.78 1.00
C ALA A 132 3.93 10.76 -0.15
N VAL A 133 4.88 11.62 -0.51
CA VAL A 133 4.77 12.54 -1.64
C VAL A 133 4.49 11.77 -2.94
N LYS A 134 5.30 10.75 -3.23
CA LYS A 134 5.16 9.92 -4.44
C LYS A 134 3.83 9.19 -4.44
N LEU A 135 3.37 8.63 -3.32
CA LEU A 135 2.04 8.01 -3.25
C LEU A 135 0.88 9.00 -3.49
N ARG A 136 1.12 10.31 -3.32
CA ARG A 136 0.13 11.38 -3.53
C ARG A 136 0.22 12.07 -4.87
N VAL A 137 1.02 11.60 -5.82
CA VAL A 137 1.01 12.20 -7.15
C VAL A 137 -0.35 12.07 -7.84
N GLU A 138 -0.72 13.15 -8.52
CA GLU A 138 -1.92 13.22 -9.35
C GLU A 138 -1.60 12.63 -10.73
N PRO A 139 -2.33 11.61 -11.21
CA PRO A 139 -2.05 10.97 -12.49
C PRO A 139 -2.18 11.85 -13.73
N ARG A 140 -2.78 13.03 -13.58
CA ARG A 140 -2.93 14.01 -14.65
C ARG A 140 -1.69 14.86 -14.85
N SER A 141 -0.98 15.17 -13.78
CA SER A 141 0.16 16.09 -13.81
C SER A 141 1.49 15.42 -13.48
N GLY A 142 1.47 14.26 -12.81
CA GLY A 142 2.66 13.61 -12.27
C GLY A 142 3.19 14.24 -10.98
N PHE A 143 2.56 15.32 -10.50
CA PHE A 143 2.98 16.03 -9.30
C PHE A 143 2.05 15.75 -8.12
N ALA A 144 2.61 15.77 -6.91
CA ALA A 144 1.80 15.78 -5.70
C ALA A 144 1.22 17.20 -5.48
N PRO A 145 0.03 17.34 -4.88
CA PRO A 145 -0.49 18.65 -4.48
C PRO A 145 0.47 19.37 -3.54
N THR A 146 0.48 20.70 -3.56
CA THR A 146 1.45 21.54 -2.83
C THR A 146 1.63 21.13 -1.36
N ARG A 147 0.52 20.86 -0.65
CA ARG A 147 0.52 20.44 0.77
C ARG A 147 1.26 19.12 1.06
N TRP A 148 1.46 18.29 0.04
CA TRP A 148 2.24 17.05 0.11
C TRP A 148 3.65 17.23 -0.42
N GLY A 149 3.97 18.40 -0.97
CA GLY A 149 5.29 18.72 -1.47
C GLY A 149 6.35 18.67 -0.37
N LEU A 150 7.60 18.51 -0.78
CA LEU A 150 8.72 18.43 0.15
C LEU A 150 8.96 19.72 0.93
N ILE A 151 8.44 20.86 0.45
CA ILE A 151 8.52 22.18 1.11
C ILE A 151 7.64 22.23 2.36
N ASP A 152 6.43 21.67 2.29
CA ASP A 152 5.46 21.67 3.39
C ASP A 152 5.72 20.54 4.40
N HIS A 153 6.73 19.69 4.15
CA HIS A 153 7.24 18.64 5.03
C HIS A 153 6.12 17.79 5.67
N PRO A 154 5.57 16.80 4.93
CA PRO A 154 4.44 16.00 5.41
C PRO A 154 4.75 15.18 6.68
N GLY A 155 6.03 15.03 7.06
CA GLY A 155 6.49 14.25 8.20
C GLY A 155 6.01 12.82 8.18
N GLU A 156 5.77 12.23 9.35
CA GLU A 156 5.20 10.90 9.41
C GLU A 156 3.78 10.88 8.83
N CYS A 157 3.46 9.79 8.15
CA CYS A 157 2.17 9.63 7.50
C CYS A 157 1.56 8.28 7.84
N ILE A 158 0.25 8.21 7.94
CA ILE A 158 -0.49 6.96 8.07
C ILE A 158 -1.22 6.72 6.76
N VAL A 159 -1.08 5.52 6.22
CA VAL A 159 -1.81 5.06 5.04
C VAL A 159 -2.71 3.88 5.41
N ILE A 160 -3.93 3.91 4.91
CA ILE A 160 -4.87 2.78 4.97
C ILE A 160 -5.39 2.49 3.58
N ARG A 161 -6.01 1.32 3.41
CA ARG A 161 -6.91 1.12 2.27
C ARG A 161 -8.30 1.61 2.62
N GLU A 162 -8.88 2.40 1.72
CA GLU A 162 -10.23 2.96 1.87
C GLU A 162 -11.29 1.85 1.96
N ASP A 163 -11.08 0.75 1.23
CA ASP A 163 -11.96 -0.42 1.25
C ASP A 163 -11.78 -1.30 2.49
N GLN A 164 -11.00 -0.85 3.48
CA GLN A 164 -10.71 -1.52 4.76
C GLN A 164 -10.05 -2.90 4.62
N LYS A 165 -9.57 -3.25 3.43
CA LYS A 165 -8.85 -4.51 3.24
C LYS A 165 -7.43 -4.40 3.79
N PRO A 166 -6.78 -5.53 4.11
CA PRO A 166 -5.43 -5.50 4.66
C PRO A 166 -4.43 -4.79 3.75
N LEU A 167 -3.60 -3.93 4.33
CA LEU A 167 -2.48 -3.28 3.68
C LEU A 167 -1.18 -3.82 4.27
N THR A 168 -0.44 -4.61 3.48
CA THR A 168 0.88 -5.12 3.90
C THR A 168 2.00 -4.18 3.48
N LYS A 169 3.14 -4.27 4.16
CA LYS A 169 4.35 -3.51 3.81
C LYS A 169 4.82 -3.79 2.40
N GLU A 170 4.72 -5.05 1.97
CA GLU A 170 5.11 -5.51 0.63
C GLU A 170 4.18 -4.98 -0.46
N LEU A 171 2.87 -4.88 -0.15
CA LEU A 171 1.91 -4.27 -1.06
C LEU A 171 2.20 -2.77 -1.22
N LEU A 172 2.42 -2.06 -0.11
CA LEU A 172 2.76 -0.64 -0.16
C LEU A 172 4.09 -0.38 -0.88
N GLU A 173 5.10 -1.23 -0.68
CA GLU A 173 6.36 -1.17 -1.41
C GLU A 173 6.16 -1.36 -2.91
N ALA A 174 5.39 -2.36 -3.31
CA ALA A 174 5.09 -2.60 -4.72
C ALA A 174 4.33 -1.43 -5.36
N ILE A 175 3.38 -0.82 -4.64
CA ILE A 175 2.66 0.39 -5.10
C ILE A 175 3.64 1.56 -5.26
N TYR A 176 4.48 1.81 -4.25
CA TYR A 176 5.51 2.84 -4.32
C TYR A 176 6.45 2.64 -5.51
N SER A 177 6.97 1.42 -5.70
CA SER A 177 7.83 1.09 -6.84
C SER A 177 7.12 1.21 -8.18
N PHE A 178 5.82 0.94 -8.25
CA PHE A 178 5.03 1.18 -9.45
C PHE A 178 4.94 2.67 -9.78
N VAL A 179 4.74 3.53 -8.78
CA VAL A 179 4.76 4.98 -8.99
C VAL A 179 6.14 5.46 -9.49
N VAL A 180 7.22 4.99 -8.86
CA VAL A 180 8.59 5.30 -9.32
C VAL A 180 8.81 4.83 -10.76
N TYR A 181 8.36 3.62 -11.10
CA TYR A 181 8.45 3.11 -12.47
C TYR A 181 7.69 3.98 -13.49
N LEU A 182 6.52 4.50 -13.13
CA LEU A 182 5.76 5.41 -13.99
C LEU A 182 6.49 6.73 -14.18
N MET A 183 7.11 7.25 -13.11
CA MET A 183 7.93 8.45 -13.15
C MET A 183 9.16 8.25 -14.05
N ASP A 184 9.84 7.13 -13.95
CA ASP A 184 11.01 6.86 -14.79
C ASP A 184 10.65 6.49 -16.25
N TYR A 185 9.36 6.44 -16.61
CA TYR A 185 8.93 6.01 -17.93
C TYR A 185 9.31 7.06 -19.00
N PRO A 186 10.20 6.71 -19.97
CA PRO A 186 10.62 7.63 -21.01
C PRO A 186 9.50 7.75 -22.05
N GLY A 187 8.53 8.63 -21.81
CA GLY A 187 7.33 8.71 -22.64
C GLY A 187 6.82 10.12 -22.91
N ILE A 188 7.39 11.14 -22.28
CA ILE A 188 7.08 12.52 -22.64
C ILE A 188 8.31 13.11 -23.29
N ASP A 189 8.16 13.39 -24.59
CA ASP A 189 9.04 14.29 -25.30
C ASP A 189 9.19 15.57 -24.46
N PRO A 190 10.39 15.92 -23.97
CA PRO A 190 10.61 17.12 -23.18
C PRO A 190 10.10 18.41 -23.86
N GLU A 191 9.98 18.40 -25.20
CA GLU A 191 9.41 19.53 -25.97
C GLU A 191 7.87 19.64 -25.83
N HIS A 192 7.19 18.56 -25.46
CA HIS A 192 5.73 18.48 -25.25
C HIS A 192 5.31 18.33 -23.78
N ALA A 193 6.26 18.22 -22.86
CA ALA A 193 5.99 18.41 -21.44
C ALA A 193 5.63 19.88 -21.23
N ASP A 194 4.34 20.21 -21.21
CA ASP A 194 3.92 21.52 -20.74
C ASP A 194 4.41 21.71 -19.29
N ARG A 195 4.60 22.96 -18.86
CA ARG A 195 5.11 23.26 -17.51
C ARG A 195 4.17 22.80 -16.39
N GLU A 196 2.96 22.33 -16.71
CA GLU A 196 1.86 22.05 -15.77
C GLU A 196 1.59 20.54 -15.61
N SER A 197 2.06 19.70 -16.53
CA SER A 197 1.82 18.27 -16.60
C SER A 197 3.02 17.52 -17.17
N TRP A 198 3.72 16.84 -16.28
CA TRP A 198 4.83 15.94 -16.62
C TRP A 198 4.39 14.49 -16.85
N ALA A 199 3.09 14.17 -16.71
CA ALA A 199 2.59 12.79 -16.83
C ALA A 199 1.07 12.69 -17.05
N PRO A 200 0.58 12.42 -18.27
CA PRO A 200 -0.83 12.13 -18.52
C PRO A 200 -1.12 10.62 -18.38
N TRP A 201 -0.71 9.99 -17.27
CA TRP A 201 -0.95 8.55 -17.04
C TRP A 201 -2.43 8.24 -16.80
N GLU A 202 -3.27 9.25 -16.58
CA GLU A 202 -4.71 9.15 -16.32
C GLU A 202 -5.43 8.13 -17.23
N GLY A 203 -5.12 8.13 -18.53
CA GLY A 203 -5.72 7.21 -19.52
C GLY A 203 -5.08 5.82 -19.58
N LEU A 204 -3.88 5.66 -19.03
CA LEU A 204 -3.11 4.40 -19.01
C LEU A 204 -3.34 3.59 -17.75
N LEU A 205 -3.64 4.26 -16.63
CA LEU A 205 -3.80 3.61 -15.33
C LEU A 205 -5.08 2.78 -15.27
N ASN A 206 -4.90 1.48 -15.07
CA ASN A 206 -5.96 0.52 -14.83
C ASN A 206 -5.40 -0.69 -14.06
N PRO A 207 -6.26 -1.55 -13.49
CA PRO A 207 -5.81 -2.74 -12.77
C PRO A 207 -4.90 -3.67 -13.59
N SER A 208 -5.12 -3.81 -14.90
CA SER A 208 -4.32 -4.69 -15.76
C SER A 208 -2.87 -4.24 -15.88
N LEU A 209 -2.63 -2.93 -16.00
CA LEU A 209 -1.26 -2.37 -16.02
C LEU A 209 -0.53 -2.67 -14.71
N TRP A 210 -1.21 -2.47 -13.58
CA TRP A 210 -0.70 -2.83 -12.25
C TRP A 210 -0.39 -4.32 -12.13
N HIS A 211 -1.29 -5.20 -12.59
CA HIS A 211 -1.06 -6.65 -12.58
C HIS A 211 0.16 -7.04 -13.42
N PHE A 212 0.35 -6.40 -14.58
CA PHE A 212 1.51 -6.66 -15.44
C PHE A 212 2.81 -6.25 -14.76
N PHE A 213 2.87 -5.05 -14.18
CA PHE A 213 4.02 -4.55 -13.43
C PHE A 213 4.35 -5.45 -12.24
N THR A 214 3.37 -5.69 -11.37
CA THR A 214 3.59 -6.43 -10.12
C THR A 214 4.06 -7.85 -10.35
N ARG A 215 3.56 -8.52 -11.40
CA ARG A 215 4.04 -9.87 -11.75
C ARG A 215 5.55 -9.88 -11.96
N LYS A 216 6.09 -8.92 -12.72
CA LYS A 216 7.53 -8.79 -12.96
C LYS A 216 8.28 -8.35 -11.71
N TYR A 217 7.71 -7.39 -10.96
CA TYR A 217 8.33 -6.86 -9.75
C TYR A 217 8.49 -7.92 -8.66
N TYR A 218 7.42 -8.68 -8.34
CA TYR A 218 7.49 -9.77 -7.37
C TYR A 218 8.46 -10.87 -7.80
N GLU A 219 8.51 -11.22 -9.08
CA GLU A 219 9.46 -12.20 -9.60
C GLU A 219 10.91 -11.73 -9.45
N ALA A 220 11.20 -10.46 -9.73
CA ALA A 220 12.52 -9.87 -9.52
C ALA A 220 12.93 -9.84 -8.04
N GLN A 221 12.03 -9.43 -7.14
CA GLN A 221 12.30 -9.43 -5.68
C GLN A 221 12.58 -10.85 -5.15
N TYR A 222 11.86 -11.85 -5.66
CA TYR A 222 12.07 -13.25 -5.27
C TYR A 222 13.39 -13.82 -5.84
N ARG A 223 13.63 -13.68 -7.15
CA ARG A 223 14.74 -14.35 -7.85
C ARG A 223 16.06 -13.60 -7.80
N MET A 224 16.03 -12.28 -7.92
CA MET A 224 17.24 -11.46 -8.06
C MET A 224 17.70 -10.89 -6.72
N VAL A 225 16.75 -10.50 -5.86
CA VAL A 225 17.03 -9.89 -4.55
C VAL A 225 16.97 -10.93 -3.41
N CYS A 226 16.55 -12.16 -3.69
CA CYS A 226 16.45 -13.28 -2.75
C CYS A 226 15.51 -13.02 -1.55
N ARG A 227 14.49 -12.15 -1.69
CA ARG A 227 13.50 -11.91 -0.63
C ARG A 227 12.42 -12.99 -0.64
N LYS A 228 12.72 -14.15 -0.03
CA LYS A 228 11.84 -15.35 0.04
C LYS A 228 10.43 -15.10 0.63
N ASN A 229 10.26 -13.99 1.37
CA ASN A 229 9.01 -13.61 2.02
C ASN A 229 8.25 -12.50 1.27
N PHE A 230 8.79 -11.96 0.17
CA PHE A 230 8.15 -10.92 -0.63
C PHE A 230 7.17 -11.56 -1.61
N ASN A 231 6.00 -11.92 -1.10
CA ASN A 231 5.05 -12.77 -1.82
C ASN A 231 4.14 -11.98 -2.75
N LYS A 232 3.69 -12.65 -3.82
CA LYS A 232 2.70 -12.12 -4.75
C LYS A 232 1.43 -11.75 -3.97
N PHE A 233 1.11 -10.47 -3.94
CA PHE A 233 -0.19 -10.01 -3.52
C PHE A 233 -1.13 -10.04 -4.74
N SER A 234 -2.26 -10.75 -4.66
CA SER A 234 -3.30 -10.65 -5.68
C SER A 234 -4.30 -9.57 -5.29
N PRO A 235 -4.53 -8.54 -6.14
CA PRO A 235 -5.68 -7.65 -6.02
C PRO A 235 -7.02 -8.38 -5.93
N LEU A 236 -7.13 -9.59 -6.48
CA LEU A 236 -8.32 -10.45 -6.41
C LEU A 236 -8.51 -11.14 -5.04
N LEU A 237 -7.52 -11.10 -4.15
CA LEU A 237 -7.70 -11.44 -2.72
C LEU A 237 -8.40 -10.31 -1.97
N CYS A 238 -8.81 -9.26 -2.69
CA CYS A 238 -9.20 -7.97 -2.16
C CYS A 238 -10.30 -7.30 -3.00
N THR A 239 -11.35 -8.03 -3.40
CA THR A 239 -12.65 -7.51 -3.89
C THR A 239 -13.82 -7.94 -3.01
#